data_AF-A0A3D5SAG5-F1
#
_entry.id   AF-A0A3D5SAG5-F1
#
_cell.length_a   1.000
_cell.length_b   1.000
_cell.length_c   1.000
_cell.angle_alpha   90.00
_cell.angle_beta   90.00
_cell.angle_gamma   90.00
#
_symmetry.space_group_name_H-M   'P 1'
#
loop_
_entity.id
_entity.type
_entity.pdbx_description
1 polymer ?
#
loop_
_entity_poly.entity_id
_entity_poly.type
_entity_poly.pdbx_seq_one_letter_code
_entity_poly.pdbx_strand_id
1 'polypeptide(L)' 'MMVILEQQLKTHIASGAIELPVLPAVGVQVLALTEDKDSDAYGLAGLIENDLSLTSYIMKVANSAAFSSYGKTQTL' A
#
# COMPACT_ATOMS: atom_id res chain seq x y z
N MET A 1 3.05 29.64 13.27
CA MET A 1 3.93 28.61 12.70
C MET A 1 3.20 27.61 11.79
N MET A 2 2.03 27.06 12.19
CA MET A 2 1.22 26.14 11.34
C MET A 2 0.71 26.72 10.00
N VAL A 3 0.25 27.97 9.99
CA VAL A 3 -0.30 28.64 8.78
C VAL A 3 0.74 28.74 7.65
N ILE A 4 2.02 28.84 8.02
CA ILE A 4 3.12 28.98 7.05
C ILE A 4 3.36 27.65 6.31
N LEU A 5 3.34 26.52 7.03
CA LEU A 5 3.53 25.19 6.41
C LEU A 5 2.40 24.86 5.43
N GLU A 6 1.15 25.11 5.81
CA GLU A 6 0.00 24.87 4.92
C GLU A 6 0.09 25.72 3.65
N GLN A 7 0.44 27.01 3.79
CA GLN A 7 0.57 27.90 2.65
C GLN A 7 1.75 27.53 1.74
N GLN A 8 2.88 27.14 2.33
CA GLN A 8 4.04 26.64 1.60
C GLN A 8 3.69 25.35 0.84
N LEU A 9 3.03 24.40 1.50
CA LEU A 9 2.61 23.15 0.86
C LEU A 9 1.65 23.40 -0.31
N LYS A 10 0.63 24.26 -0.14
CA LYS A 10 -0.27 24.64 -1.23
C LYS A 10 0.48 25.27 -2.41
N THR A 11 1.46 26.11 -2.13
CA THR A 11 2.28 26.76 -3.15
C THR A 11 3.10 25.73 -3.93
N HIS A 12 3.75 24.80 -3.22
CA HIS A 12 4.57 23.75 -3.85
C HIS A 12 3.73 22.72 -4.63
N ILE A 13 2.53 22.36 -4.15
CA ILE A 13 1.57 21.53 -4.89
C ILE A 13 1.15 22.25 -6.18
N ALA A 14 0.74 23.50 -6.08
CA ALA A 14 0.22 24.27 -7.22
C ALA A 14 1.30 24.56 -8.28
N SER A 15 2.56 24.71 -7.87
CA SER A 15 3.67 24.92 -8.79
C SER A 15 4.24 23.63 -9.39
N GLY A 16 3.76 22.45 -8.97
CA GLY A 16 4.33 21.17 -9.37
C GLY A 16 5.76 20.94 -8.85
N ALA A 17 6.20 21.72 -7.86
CA ALA A 17 7.54 21.64 -7.28
C ALA A 17 7.70 20.49 -6.26
N ILE A 18 6.71 19.61 -6.15
CA ILE A 18 6.77 18.40 -5.31
C ILE A 18 7.05 17.22 -6.24
N GLU A 19 8.22 16.64 -6.08
CA GLU A 19 8.53 15.35 -6.67
C GLU A 19 7.76 14.26 -5.90
N LEU A 20 6.83 13.61 -6.59
CA LEU A 20 6.11 12.45 -6.07
C LEU A 20 6.77 11.17 -6.59
N PRO A 21 6.92 10.14 -5.75
CA PRO A 21 7.36 8.85 -6.23
C PRO A 21 6.33 8.30 -7.21
N VAL A 22 6.80 7.59 -8.23
CA VAL A 22 5.92 6.77 -9.06
C VAL A 22 5.34 5.64 -8.23
N LEU A 23 4.06 5.33 -8.43
CA LEU A 23 3.46 4.16 -7.81
C LEU A 23 4.20 2.91 -8.32
N PRO A 24 4.67 2.01 -7.45
CA PRO A 24 5.35 0.80 -7.89
C PRO A 24 4.40 -0.09 -8.68
N ALA A 25 4.94 -0.87 -9.62
CA ALA A 25 4.15 -1.75 -10.50
C ALA A 25 3.20 -2.68 -9.72
N VAL A 26 3.63 -3.21 -8.58
CA VAL A 26 2.80 -4.05 -7.71
C VAL A 26 1.59 -3.30 -7.15
N GLY A 27 1.73 -2.00 -6.84
CA GLY A 27 0.60 -1.19 -6.37
C GLY A 27 -0.46 -0.99 -7.44
N VAL A 28 -0.05 -0.80 -8.70
CA VAL A 28 -0.97 -0.75 -9.86
C VAL A 28 -1.68 -2.08 -10.05
N GLN A 29 -0.96 -3.20 -9.95
CA GLN A 29 -1.51 -4.54 -10.11
C GLN A 29 -2.52 -4.89 -9.02
N VAL A 30 -2.22 -4.53 -7.77
CA VAL A 30 -3.16 -4.68 -6.64
C VAL A 30 -4.42 -3.86 -6.89
N LEU A 31 -4.29 -2.60 -7.30
CA LEU A 31 -5.44 -1.75 -7.59
C LEU A 31 -6.34 -2.37 -8.67
N ALA A 32 -5.75 -2.78 -9.80
CA ALA A 32 -6.46 -3.41 -10.90
C ALA A 32 -7.18 -4.69 -10.46
N LEU A 33 -6.53 -5.53 -9.65
CA LEU A 33 -7.13 -6.75 -9.14
C LEU A 33 -8.31 -6.45 -8.20
N THR A 34 -8.19 -5.45 -7.34
CA THR A 34 -9.28 -5.07 -6.40
C THR A 34 -10.48 -4.41 -7.08
N GLU A 35 -10.29 -3.86 -8.29
CA GLU A 35 -11.38 -3.33 -9.12
C GLU A 35 -12.08 -4.43 -9.94
N ASP A 36 -11.44 -5.60 -10.10
CA ASP A 36 -12.03 -6.75 -10.77
C ASP A 36 -12.96 -7.52 -9.83
N LYS A 37 -14.24 -7.51 -10.18
CA LYS A 37 -15.34 -8.22 -9.50
C LYS A 37 -15.23 -9.76 -9.58
N ASP A 38 -14.44 -10.27 -10.51
CA ASP A 38 -14.18 -11.70 -10.68
C ASP A 38 -12.85 -12.13 -10.02
N SER A 39 -12.17 -11.22 -9.31
CA SER A 39 -10.93 -11.49 -8.59
C SER A 39 -11.15 -12.36 -7.36
N ASP A 40 -10.09 -13.09 -6.98
CA ASP A 40 -10.04 -13.90 -5.77
C ASP A 40 -8.80 -13.61 -4.91
N ALA A 41 -8.78 -14.21 -3.72
CA ALA A 41 -7.66 -14.05 -2.79
C ALA A 41 -6.34 -14.66 -3.33
N TYR A 42 -6.41 -15.67 -4.21
CA TYR A 42 -5.22 -16.31 -4.79
C TYR A 42 -4.49 -15.37 -5.75
N GLY A 43 -5.23 -14.61 -6.55
CA GLY A 43 -4.64 -13.57 -7.40
C GLY A 43 -3.86 -12.55 -6.59
N LEU A 44 -4.40 -12.12 -5.45
CA LEU A 44 -3.75 -11.13 -4.59
C LEU A 44 -2.53 -11.73 -3.87
N ALA A 45 -2.65 -12.95 -3.35
CA ALA A 45 -1.54 -13.68 -2.74
C ALA A 45 -0.38 -13.83 -3.72
N GLY A 46 -0.65 -14.21 -4.98
CA GLY A 46 0.38 -14.33 -6.01
C GLY A 46 1.12 -13.03 -6.31
N LEU A 47 0.41 -11.88 -6.32
CA LEU A 47 1.06 -10.57 -6.48
C LEU A 47 2.00 -10.23 -5.32
N ILE A 48 1.61 -10.58 -4.10
CA ILE A 48 2.37 -10.31 -2.88
C ILE A 48 3.60 -11.22 -2.81
N GLU A 49 3.44 -12.52 -3.06
CA GLU A 49 4.49 -13.54 -2.95
C GLU A 49 5.66 -13.31 -3.92
N ASN A 50 5.40 -12.69 -5.07
CA ASN A 50 6.43 -12.35 -6.04
C ASN A 50 7.43 -11.28 -5.53
N ASP A 51 7.09 -10.55 -4.45
CA ASP A 51 7.98 -9.60 -3.79
C ASP A 51 8.18 -9.98 -2.32
N LEU A 52 9.40 -10.46 -2.00
CA LEU A 52 9.76 -10.91 -0.65
C LEU A 52 9.66 -9.79 0.41
N SER A 53 9.98 -8.55 0.03
CA SER A 53 9.93 -7.41 0.94
C SER A 53 8.50 -7.05 1.29
N LEU A 54 7.61 -7.07 0.29
CA LEU A 54 6.18 -6.84 0.45
C LEU A 54 5.53 -7.96 1.26
N THR A 55 5.85 -9.22 0.94
CA THR A 55 5.41 -10.40 1.68
C THR A 55 5.75 -10.29 3.17
N SER A 56 7.01 -9.98 3.48
CA SER A 56 7.47 -9.85 4.86
C SER A 56 6.74 -8.73 5.61
N TYR A 57 6.51 -7.61 4.93
CA TYR A 57 5.78 -6.48 5.49
C TYR A 57 4.31 -6.83 5.75
N ILE A 58 3.62 -7.46 4.79
CA ILE A 58 2.22 -7.85 4.93
C ILE A 58 2.04 -8.88 6.04
N MET A 59 2.92 -9.87 6.15
CA MET A 59 2.88 -10.85 7.26
C MET A 59 3.04 -10.18 8.63
N LYS A 60 3.90 -9.14 8.73
CA LYS A 60 4.03 -8.34 9.95
C LYS A 60 2.75 -7.56 10.27
N VAL A 61 2.11 -6.98 9.26
CA VAL A 61 0.85 -6.23 9.41
C VAL A 61 -0.30 -7.17 9.80
N ALA A 62 -0.44 -8.31 9.12
CA ALA A 62 -1.47 -9.31 9.40
C ALA A 62 -1.39 -9.86 10.84
N ASN A 63 -0.17 -9.98 11.38
CA ASN A 63 0.07 -10.41 12.76
C ASN A 63 0.10 -9.25 13.77
N SER A 64 -0.19 -8.01 13.36
CA SER A 64 -0.24 -6.87 14.27
C SER A 64 -1.48 -6.91 15.16
N ALA A 65 -1.47 -6.15 16.27
CA ALA A 65 -2.59 -6.10 17.21
C ALA A 65 -3.92 -5.69 16.57
N ALA A 66 -3.88 -4.98 15.42
CA ALA A 66 -5.07 -4.60 14.67
C ALA A 66 -5.79 -5.79 14.03
N PHE A 67 -5.07 -6.88 13.75
CA PHE A 67 -5.58 -8.04 12.99
C PHE A 67 -5.39 -9.39 13.71
N SER A 68 -4.60 -9.46 14.77
CA SER A 68 -4.23 -10.71 15.46
C SER A 68 -5.36 -11.37 16.26
N SER A 69 -6.54 -10.76 16.38
CA SER A 69 -7.71 -11.35 17.07
C SER A 69 -8.16 -12.68 16.46
N TYR A 70 -7.76 -12.97 15.22
CA TYR A 70 -8.09 -14.18 14.48
C TYR A 70 -7.02 -15.28 14.56
N GLY A 71 -5.96 -15.10 15.37
CA GLY A 71 -4.83 -16.02 15.47
C GLY A 71 -3.60 -15.53 14.71
N LYS A 72 -2.52 -16.34 14.69
CA LYS A 72 -1.30 -16.02 13.94
C LYS A 72 -1.40 -16.48 12.49
N THR A 73 -1.23 -15.56 11.56
CA THR A 73 -1.10 -15.84 10.13
C THR A 73 0.29 -16.40 9.84
N GLN A 74 0.35 -17.55 9.18
CA GLN A 74 1.61 -18.26 8.86
C GLN A 74 1.90 -18.30 7.36
N THR A 75 0.87 -18.17 6.52
CA THR A 75 0.95 -18.13 5.06
C THR A 75 0.05 -17.02 4.53
N LEU A 76 0.30 -16.61 3.29
CA LEU A 76 -0.66 -15.81 2.53
C LEU A 76 -1.85 -16.68 2.08
#